data_AF-A0A1C2GSP9-F1
#
_entry.id   AF-A0A1C2GSP9-F1
#
_cell.length_a   1.000
_cell.length_b   1.000
_cell.length_c   1.000
_cell.angle_alpha   90.00
_cell.angle_beta   90.00
_cell.angle_gamma   90.00
#
_symmetry.space_group_name_H-M   'P 1'
#
loop_
_entity.id
_entity.type
_entity.pdbx_description
1 polymer ?
#
loop_
_entity_poly.entity_id
_entity_poly.type
_entity_poly.pdbx_seq_one_letter_code
_entity_poly.pdbx_strand_id
1 'polypeptide(L)'
;MKTISLKLFGCLLLITAAFSSCKKTDDTNASSQISFGLTSDSPLATFSVPGSIAVNSLVTMGPPLGTAGITWTSGIANIARFQLEAKKDGKSTEISTAGVTHVDLFALNSALANVRIDAGTYTEIELRVVFEKVAAGDLPLVLKGTYTTKAGTNIPVEFDFNDNLLIKASAENLVVDGTKNLGASLTVHLAKLLATITAAEIDATTRTNNTILITSSINTNVYNKIIAALTSCSDSKPFEKHDK
;
A
#
# COMPACT_ATOMS: atom_id res chain seq x y z
N MET A 1 60.23 1.19 75.45
CA MET A 1 58.76 1.16 75.40
C MET A 1 58.36 0.33 74.19
N LYS A 2 57.66 -0.79 74.43
CA LYS A 2 56.88 -1.68 73.54
C LYS A 2 57.39 -2.06 72.13
N THR A 3 57.45 -3.38 71.96
CA THR A 3 57.50 -4.23 70.77
C THR A 3 56.46 -3.89 69.69
N ILE A 4 56.74 -4.27 68.42
CA ILE A 4 55.99 -5.28 67.64
C ILE A 4 56.63 -5.46 66.25
N SER A 5 56.98 -6.71 65.95
CA SER A 5 57.35 -7.27 64.65
C SER A 5 56.11 -7.75 63.89
N LEU A 6 56.06 -7.61 62.56
CA LEU A 6 55.23 -8.46 61.71
C LEU A 6 55.83 -8.62 60.29
N LYS A 7 56.19 -9.86 59.94
CA LYS A 7 56.46 -10.33 58.58
C LYS A 7 55.17 -10.93 58.00
N LEU A 8 54.88 -10.75 56.71
CA LEU A 8 54.02 -11.59 55.85
C LEU A 8 54.29 -11.14 54.38
N PHE A 9 54.95 -11.91 53.50
CA PHE A 9 54.45 -13.03 52.66
C PHE A 9 53.12 -12.78 51.94
N GLY A 10 53.14 -12.76 50.60
CA GLY A 10 51.96 -12.72 49.70
C GLY A 10 52.35 -12.23 48.30
N CYS A 11 52.84 -13.08 47.40
CA CYS A 11 52.09 -13.96 46.48
C CYS A 11 51.31 -13.21 45.37
N LEU A 12 51.94 -13.18 44.19
CA LEU A 12 51.43 -13.27 42.82
C LEU A 12 49.90 -13.24 42.60
N LEU A 13 49.43 -12.31 41.76
CA LEU A 13 48.32 -12.54 40.81
C LEU A 13 48.40 -11.54 39.65
N LEU A 14 49.10 -11.96 38.59
CA LEU A 14 49.05 -11.36 37.27
C LEU A 14 47.69 -11.73 36.64
N ILE A 15 46.74 -10.79 36.66
CA ILE A 15 45.49 -10.92 35.90
C ILE A 15 45.79 -10.45 34.48
N THR A 16 46.21 -11.38 33.62
CA THR A 16 46.20 -11.15 32.16
C THR A 16 44.75 -11.25 31.69
N ALA A 17 44.12 -10.09 31.51
CA ALA A 17 42.82 -9.98 30.86
C ALA A 17 42.99 -10.41 29.38
N ALA A 18 42.53 -11.62 29.07
CA ALA A 18 42.32 -12.04 27.69
C ALA A 18 41.15 -11.21 27.14
N PHE A 19 41.46 -10.15 26.41
CA PHE A 19 40.48 -9.49 25.54
C PHE A 19 40.15 -10.47 24.42
N SER A 20 39.13 -11.30 24.65
CA SER A 20 38.45 -12.05 23.61
C SER A 20 37.76 -11.04 22.71
N SER A 21 38.49 -10.55 21.71
CA SER A 21 37.93 -9.84 20.58
C SER A 21 37.09 -10.83 19.79
N CYS A 22 35.84 -11.03 20.20
CA CYS A 22 34.81 -11.53 19.31
C CYS A 22 34.78 -10.57 18.11
N LYS A 23 35.47 -10.95 17.02
CA LYS A 23 35.18 -10.37 15.72
C LYS A 23 33.69 -10.63 15.52
N LYS A 24 32.91 -9.56 15.46
CA LYS A 24 31.57 -9.62 14.90
C LYS A 24 31.79 -10.14 13.49
N THR A 25 31.52 -11.42 13.25
CA THR A 25 31.40 -11.93 11.89
C THR A 25 30.26 -11.13 11.30
N ASP A 26 30.59 -10.22 10.40
CA ASP A 26 29.60 -9.66 9.49
C ASP A 26 29.10 -10.84 8.67
N ASP A 27 28.03 -11.49 9.16
CA ASP A 27 27.24 -12.38 8.33
C ASP A 27 26.69 -11.49 7.21
N THR A 28 27.39 -11.46 6.09
CA THR A 28 26.89 -10.96 4.82
C THR A 28 25.83 -11.94 4.34
N ASN A 29 24.73 -12.06 5.09
CA ASN A 29 23.57 -12.79 4.64
C ASN A 29 23.14 -12.11 3.34
N ALA A 30 23.04 -12.91 2.28
CA ALA A 30 22.55 -12.41 1.01
C ALA A 30 21.16 -11.80 1.25
N SER A 31 20.96 -10.56 0.82
CA SER A 31 19.71 -9.83 1.01
C SER A 31 19.25 -9.23 -0.31
N SER A 32 17.94 -9.07 -0.45
CA SER A 32 17.30 -8.45 -1.60
C SER A 32 16.61 -7.16 -1.16
N GLN A 33 16.66 -6.14 -2.03
CA GLN A 33 15.79 -4.98 -1.88
C GLN A 33 14.40 -5.35 -2.42
N ILE A 34 13.36 -4.97 -1.68
CA ILE A 34 11.99 -4.93 -2.19
C ILE A 34 11.62 -3.46 -2.37
N SER A 35 11.28 -3.08 -3.61
CA SER A 35 10.74 -1.76 -3.94
C SER A 35 9.22 -1.82 -3.96
N PHE A 36 8.55 -0.92 -3.25
CA PHE A 36 7.10 -0.82 -3.21
C PHE A 36 6.57 0.22 -4.18
N GLY A 37 5.50 -0.11 -4.89
CA GLY A 37 4.75 0.81 -5.73
C GLY A 37 3.25 0.77 -5.41
N LEU A 38 2.58 1.87 -5.71
CA LEU A 38 1.13 1.97 -5.70
C LEU A 38 0.72 2.62 -7.02
N THR A 39 -0.11 1.91 -7.77
CA THR A 39 -0.62 2.37 -9.07
C THR A 39 -2.12 2.17 -9.14
N SER A 40 -2.75 2.70 -10.19
CA SER A 40 -4.14 2.44 -10.52
C SER A 40 -4.29 1.90 -11.94
N ASP A 41 -5.37 1.16 -12.18
CA ASP A 41 -5.77 0.76 -13.53
C ASP A 41 -7.28 0.95 -13.74
N SER A 42 -7.74 0.63 -14.96
CA SER A 42 -9.15 0.61 -15.34
C SER A 42 -9.87 1.92 -14.96
N PRO A 43 -9.43 3.08 -15.47
CA PRO A 43 -9.96 4.38 -15.06
C PRO A 43 -11.42 4.57 -15.48
N LEU A 44 -11.89 3.83 -16.49
CA LEU A 44 -13.29 3.80 -16.88
C LEU A 44 -14.05 2.70 -16.12
N ALA A 45 -15.10 3.12 -15.43
CA ALA A 45 -16.02 2.28 -14.70
C ALA A 45 -17.44 2.46 -15.26
N THR A 46 -17.98 1.43 -15.94
CA THR A 46 -19.37 1.45 -16.41
C THR A 46 -20.29 0.82 -15.37
N PHE A 47 -21.47 1.41 -15.13
CA PHE A 47 -22.45 0.80 -14.24
C PHE A 47 -23.10 -0.40 -14.91
N SER A 48 -23.20 -1.53 -14.20
CA SER A 48 -23.88 -2.71 -14.71
C SER A 48 -25.36 -2.43 -14.96
N VAL A 49 -25.86 -2.87 -16.11
CA VAL A 49 -27.29 -3.04 -16.35
C VAL A 49 -27.66 -4.40 -15.76
N PRO A 50 -28.82 -4.57 -15.08
CA PRO A 50 -29.26 -5.90 -14.65
C PRO A 50 -29.25 -6.86 -15.85
N GLY A 51 -28.40 -7.90 -15.80
CA GLY A 51 -28.23 -8.87 -16.89
C GLY A 51 -27.09 -8.60 -17.89
N SER A 52 -26.21 -7.62 -17.66
CA SER A 52 -25.04 -7.37 -18.51
C SER A 52 -23.73 -7.33 -17.74
N ILE A 53 -22.66 -7.85 -18.36
CA ILE A 53 -21.31 -7.88 -17.80
C ILE A 53 -20.76 -6.44 -17.82
N ALA A 54 -20.23 -5.97 -16.68
CA ALA A 54 -19.52 -4.69 -16.63
C ALA A 54 -18.32 -4.74 -17.57
N VAL A 55 -18.22 -3.79 -18.50
CA VAL A 55 -17.10 -3.74 -19.45
C VAL A 55 -15.99 -2.90 -18.82
N ASN A 56 -14.98 -3.56 -18.28
CA ASN A 56 -13.73 -2.91 -17.89
C ASN A 56 -12.94 -2.61 -19.16
N SER A 57 -12.81 -1.34 -19.53
CA SER A 57 -11.99 -0.93 -20.67
C SER A 57 -10.79 -0.11 -20.19
N LEU A 58 -9.61 -0.43 -20.75
CA LEU A 58 -8.36 0.29 -20.52
C LEU A 58 -8.32 1.66 -21.25
N VAL A 59 -9.39 2.04 -21.95
CA VAL A 59 -9.46 3.29 -22.71
C VAL A 59 -9.94 4.44 -21.83
N THR A 60 -9.26 5.58 -21.90
CA THR A 60 -9.67 6.87 -21.32
C THR A 60 -10.82 7.55 -22.08
N MET A 61 -11.37 6.88 -23.10
CA MET A 61 -12.57 7.32 -23.79
C MET A 61 -13.76 7.03 -22.88
N GLY A 62 -14.61 8.02 -22.63
CA GLY A 62 -15.76 7.91 -21.74
C GLY A 62 -16.70 6.73 -22.07
N PRO A 63 -17.72 6.47 -21.24
CA PRO A 63 -18.58 5.31 -21.42
C PRO A 63 -19.28 5.33 -22.80
N PRO A 64 -19.59 4.15 -23.38
CA PRO A 64 -20.31 4.06 -24.65
C PRO A 64 -21.63 4.85 -24.61
N LEU A 65 -22.05 5.39 -25.76
CA LEU A 65 -23.33 6.09 -25.90
C LEU A 65 -24.50 5.26 -25.32
N GLY A 66 -25.32 5.89 -24.48
CA GLY A 66 -26.43 5.24 -23.79
C GLY A 66 -26.05 4.48 -22.50
N THR A 67 -24.75 4.42 -22.17
CA THR A 67 -24.24 3.81 -20.94
C THR A 67 -23.80 4.89 -19.96
N ALA A 68 -24.22 4.75 -18.71
CA ALA A 68 -23.74 5.59 -17.64
C ALA A 68 -22.43 5.03 -17.08
N GLY A 69 -21.50 5.90 -16.70
CA GLY A 69 -20.21 5.48 -16.15
C GLY A 69 -19.41 6.64 -15.60
N ILE A 70 -18.40 6.33 -14.78
CA ILE A 70 -17.41 7.29 -14.30
C ILE A 70 -16.09 7.01 -14.98
N THR A 71 -15.46 8.06 -15.50
CA THR A 71 -14.07 8.04 -15.95
C THR A 71 -13.22 8.79 -14.93
N TRP A 72 -12.36 8.09 -14.22
CA TRP A 72 -11.38 8.68 -13.32
C TRP A 72 -10.21 9.27 -14.12
N THR A 73 -9.81 10.47 -13.74
CA THR A 73 -8.80 11.26 -14.47
C THR A 73 -7.63 11.69 -13.61
N SER A 74 -7.77 11.59 -12.28
CA SER A 74 -6.72 11.94 -11.32
C SER A 74 -6.94 11.14 -10.05
N GLY A 75 -5.85 10.78 -9.39
CA GLY A 75 -5.86 10.13 -8.10
C GLY A 75 -4.60 10.45 -7.32
N ILE A 76 -4.74 11.08 -6.16
CA ILE A 76 -3.63 11.42 -5.27
C ILE A 76 -3.79 10.64 -3.97
N ALA A 77 -2.74 9.93 -3.58
CA ALA A 77 -2.66 9.17 -2.34
C ALA A 77 -1.60 9.75 -1.40
N ASN A 78 -1.96 9.84 -0.10
CA ASN A 78 -1.05 10.17 0.99
C ASN A 78 -0.95 8.95 1.91
N ILE A 79 0.14 8.22 1.76
CA ILE A 79 0.37 6.91 2.38
C ILE A 79 1.09 7.13 3.70
N ALA A 80 0.52 6.63 4.79
CA ALA A 80 1.12 6.76 6.12
C ALA A 80 2.37 5.87 6.25
N ARG A 81 2.31 4.65 5.69
CA ARG A 81 3.46 3.73 5.57
C ARG A 81 3.15 2.57 4.63
N PHE A 82 4.20 2.00 4.04
CA PHE A 82 4.19 0.62 3.54
C PHE A 82 4.67 -0.31 4.64
N GLN A 83 4.05 -1.48 4.77
CA GLN A 83 4.51 -2.54 5.65
C GLN A 83 4.69 -3.84 4.88
N LEU A 84 5.71 -4.60 5.25
CA LEU A 84 5.96 -5.94 4.79
C LEU A 84 5.88 -6.87 5.98
N GLU A 85 4.98 -7.84 5.95
CA GLU A 85 5.00 -8.97 6.88
C GLU A 85 5.51 -10.20 6.14
N ALA A 86 6.57 -10.84 6.64
CA ALA A 86 7.21 -11.97 5.99
C ALA A 86 7.35 -13.14 6.95
N LYS A 87 6.83 -14.31 6.55
CA LYS A 87 6.82 -15.53 7.34
C LYS A 87 7.84 -16.54 6.80
N LYS A 88 8.87 -16.84 7.61
CA LYS A 88 9.95 -17.80 7.30
C LYS A 88 10.13 -18.73 8.50
N ASP A 89 10.20 -20.03 8.25
CA ASP A 89 10.39 -21.07 9.29
C ASP A 89 9.40 -20.95 10.47
N GLY A 90 8.15 -20.58 10.16
CA GLY A 90 7.09 -20.37 11.16
C GLY A 90 7.19 -19.07 11.96
N LYS A 91 8.23 -18.25 11.75
CA LYS A 91 8.40 -16.94 12.39
C LYS A 91 7.98 -15.81 11.45
N SER A 92 7.16 -14.88 11.95
CA SER A 92 6.80 -13.65 11.24
C SER A 92 7.76 -12.51 11.58
N THR A 93 8.13 -11.71 10.57
CA THR A 93 8.90 -10.48 10.71
C THR A 93 8.15 -9.36 10.01
N GLU A 94 7.94 -8.23 10.70
CA GLU A 94 7.33 -7.03 10.12
C GLU A 94 8.38 -5.94 9.90
N ILE A 95 8.35 -5.31 8.72
CA ILE A 95 9.20 -4.18 8.36
C ILE A 95 8.28 -3.05 7.90
N SER A 96 8.43 -1.85 8.48
CA SER A 96 7.66 -0.67 8.10
C SER A 96 8.57 0.41 7.50
N THR A 97 8.02 1.18 6.58
CA THR A 97 8.68 2.33 5.93
C THR A 97 8.13 3.65 6.46
N ALA A 98 8.79 4.76 6.12
CA ALA A 98 8.19 6.09 6.28
C ALA A 98 7.05 6.31 5.27
N GLY A 99 6.14 7.22 5.59
CA GLY A 99 5.07 7.62 4.71
C GLY A 99 5.54 8.37 3.46
N VAL A 100 4.70 8.37 2.43
CA VAL A 100 4.93 9.06 1.16
C VAL A 100 3.68 9.86 0.83
N THR A 101 3.83 11.16 0.58
CA THR A 101 2.74 12.06 0.25
C THR A 101 2.72 12.37 -1.24
N HIS A 102 1.57 12.83 -1.74
CA HIS A 102 1.38 13.24 -3.14
C HIS A 102 1.72 12.15 -4.16
N VAL A 103 1.37 10.90 -3.86
CA VAL A 103 1.52 9.78 -4.79
C VAL A 103 0.48 9.90 -5.88
N ASP A 104 0.91 10.15 -7.11
CA ASP A 104 0.04 10.11 -8.30
C ASP A 104 -0.21 8.66 -8.72
N LEU A 105 -1.45 8.22 -8.57
CA LEU A 105 -1.88 6.87 -8.91
C LEU A 105 -1.88 6.58 -10.41
N PHE A 106 -1.80 7.60 -11.25
CA PHE A 106 -1.82 7.49 -12.72
C PHE A 106 -0.42 7.60 -13.32
N ALA A 107 0.61 7.83 -12.51
CA ALA A 107 1.99 7.83 -12.95
C ALA A 107 2.44 6.41 -13.33
N LEU A 108 3.15 6.28 -14.46
CA LEU A 108 3.48 4.98 -15.06
C LEU A 108 4.40 4.09 -14.21
N ASN A 109 5.19 4.65 -13.29
CA ASN A 109 6.12 3.88 -12.46
C ASN A 109 6.54 4.71 -11.23
N SER A 110 6.04 4.41 -10.04
CA SER A 110 6.63 4.95 -8.81
C SER A 110 7.05 3.82 -7.88
N ALA A 111 8.36 3.56 -7.83
CA ALA A 111 8.94 2.95 -6.65
C ALA A 111 8.93 4.01 -5.54
N LEU A 112 8.05 3.84 -4.57
CA LEU A 112 7.73 4.81 -3.52
C LEU A 112 8.55 4.59 -2.25
N ALA A 113 8.82 3.33 -1.93
CA ALA A 113 9.59 2.97 -0.75
C ALA A 113 10.40 1.71 -1.00
N ASN A 114 11.42 1.48 -0.17
CA ASN A 114 12.25 0.29 -0.28
C ASN A 114 12.48 -0.33 1.11
N VAL A 115 12.49 -1.65 1.17
CA VAL A 115 12.94 -2.41 2.35
C VAL A 115 13.96 -3.46 1.94
N ARG A 116 14.70 -3.99 2.91
CA ARG A 116 15.57 -5.15 2.70
C ARG A 116 15.00 -6.36 3.40
N ILE A 117 15.12 -7.51 2.74
CA ILE A 117 14.77 -8.80 3.29
C ILE A 117 15.91 -9.78 3.03
N ASP A 118 16.16 -10.67 3.99
CA ASP A 118 17.18 -11.69 3.86
C ASP A 118 16.78 -12.75 2.84
N ALA A 119 17.77 -13.45 2.29
CA ALA A 119 17.52 -14.61 1.43
C ALA A 119 16.84 -15.74 2.22
N GLY A 120 15.98 -16.48 1.53
CA GLY A 120 15.24 -17.60 2.09
C GLY A 120 13.95 -17.89 1.35
N THR A 121 13.31 -18.98 1.78
CA THR A 121 11.97 -19.36 1.32
C THR A 121 10.96 -18.88 2.35
N TYR A 122 10.05 -18.01 1.92
CA TYR A 122 8.99 -17.46 2.74
C TYR A 122 7.70 -18.21 2.43
N THR A 123 7.05 -18.74 3.45
CA THR A 123 5.74 -19.40 3.27
C THR A 123 4.68 -18.38 2.87
N GLU A 124 4.83 -17.14 3.34
CA GLU A 124 3.92 -16.03 3.05
C GLU A 124 4.69 -14.72 3.16
N ILE A 125 4.42 -13.80 2.23
CA ILE A 125 4.79 -12.39 2.34
C ILE A 125 3.55 -11.56 2.04
N GLU A 126 3.18 -10.67 2.96
CA GLU A 126 2.09 -9.73 2.83
C GLU A 126 2.64 -8.29 2.74
N LEU A 127 2.32 -7.63 1.63
CA LEU A 127 2.48 -6.20 1.46
C LEU A 127 1.22 -5.50 1.96
N ARG A 128 1.40 -4.44 2.76
CA ARG A 128 0.35 -3.57 3.26
C ARG A 128 0.63 -2.12 2.86
N VAL A 129 -0.38 -1.46 2.30
CA VAL A 129 -0.42 0.00 2.17
C VAL A 129 -1.36 0.53 3.23
N VAL A 130 -0.85 1.40 4.09
CA VAL A 130 -1.59 1.94 5.23
C VAL A 130 -1.93 3.41 4.99
N PHE A 131 -3.22 3.71 5.04
CA PHE A 131 -3.78 5.06 5.08
C PHE A 131 -4.26 5.34 6.50
N GLU A 132 -3.99 6.54 7.01
CA GLU A 132 -4.40 6.97 8.35
C GLU A 132 -5.28 8.22 8.23
N LYS A 133 -6.38 8.25 8.99
CA LYS A 133 -7.27 9.40 9.06
C LYS A 133 -6.52 10.63 9.57
N VAL A 134 -6.73 11.77 8.92
CA VAL A 134 -6.15 13.05 9.32
C VAL A 134 -7.21 13.99 9.89
N ALA A 135 -6.83 14.78 10.90
CA ALA A 135 -7.68 15.83 11.45
C ALA A 135 -7.66 17.10 10.58
N ALA A 136 -6.53 17.38 9.94
CA ALA A 136 -6.30 18.50 9.03
C ALA A 136 -5.13 18.18 8.10
N GLY A 137 -5.07 18.83 6.93
CA GLY A 137 -4.03 18.62 5.92
C GLY A 137 -4.51 17.77 4.75
N ASP A 138 -3.55 17.16 4.04
CA ASP A 138 -3.82 16.40 2.83
C ASP A 138 -4.56 15.10 3.14
N LEU A 139 -5.64 14.85 2.40
CA LEU A 139 -6.48 13.68 2.62
C LEU A 139 -5.76 12.40 2.20
N PRO A 140 -5.98 11.26 2.89
CA PRO A 140 -5.34 10.00 2.57
C PRO A 140 -5.51 9.54 1.12
N LEU A 141 -6.69 9.75 0.52
CA LEU A 141 -6.93 9.45 -0.89
C LEU A 141 -7.95 10.43 -1.47
N VAL A 142 -7.63 11.02 -2.62
CA VAL A 142 -8.54 11.86 -3.42
C VAL A 142 -8.59 11.32 -4.84
N LEU A 143 -9.79 11.00 -5.33
CA LEU A 143 -10.02 10.61 -6.72
C LEU A 143 -10.92 11.65 -7.41
N LYS A 144 -10.55 12.06 -8.63
CA LYS A 144 -11.35 12.99 -9.44
C LYS A 144 -11.63 12.41 -10.80
N GLY A 145 -12.84 12.64 -11.29
CA GLY A 145 -13.30 12.11 -12.56
C GLY A 145 -14.52 12.82 -13.11
N THR A 146 -15.08 12.22 -14.15
CA THR A 146 -16.32 12.67 -14.79
C THR A 146 -17.31 11.52 -14.80
N TYR A 147 -18.51 11.76 -14.25
CA TYR A 147 -19.68 10.92 -14.45
C TYR A 147 -20.38 11.35 -15.73
N THR A 148 -20.56 10.41 -16.66
CA THR A 148 -21.37 10.60 -17.86
C THR A 148 -22.70 9.88 -17.65
N THR A 149 -23.80 10.61 -17.70
CA THR A 149 -25.16 10.04 -17.59
C THR A 149 -25.50 9.22 -18.84
N LYS A 150 -26.56 8.40 -18.78
CA LYS A 150 -27.07 7.70 -19.98
C LYS A 150 -27.46 8.66 -21.11
N ALA A 151 -27.84 9.89 -20.77
CA ALA A 151 -28.18 10.94 -21.74
C ALA A 151 -26.95 11.68 -22.29
N GLY A 152 -25.72 11.32 -21.86
CA GLY A 152 -24.47 11.93 -22.32
C GLY A 152 -24.09 13.21 -21.59
N THR A 153 -24.77 13.57 -20.50
CA THR A 153 -24.40 14.74 -19.69
C THR A 153 -23.17 14.40 -18.84
N ASN A 154 -22.16 15.26 -18.89
CA ASN A 154 -20.95 15.13 -18.09
C ASN A 154 -21.07 15.93 -16.79
N ILE A 155 -20.79 15.27 -15.67
CA ILE A 155 -20.87 15.84 -14.33
C ILE A 155 -19.55 15.54 -13.60
N PRO A 156 -18.83 16.55 -13.07
CA PRO A 156 -17.63 16.32 -12.28
C PRO A 156 -17.92 15.46 -11.04
N VAL A 157 -16.99 14.56 -10.71
CA VAL A 157 -17.04 13.73 -9.50
C VAL A 157 -15.75 13.88 -8.73
N GLU A 158 -15.87 14.00 -7.41
CA GLU A 158 -14.76 14.03 -6.46
C GLU A 158 -15.07 13.08 -5.30
N PHE A 159 -14.15 12.15 -5.03
CA PHE A 159 -14.21 11.24 -3.90
C PHE A 159 -13.06 11.57 -2.94
N ASP A 160 -13.44 11.95 -1.73
CA ASP A 160 -12.53 12.36 -0.65
C ASP A 160 -12.58 11.32 0.46
N PHE A 161 -11.54 10.49 0.53
CA PHE A 161 -11.39 9.48 1.56
C PHE A 161 -10.54 10.03 2.72
N ASN A 162 -11.14 10.07 3.90
CA ASN A 162 -10.45 10.45 5.15
C ASN A 162 -10.81 9.51 6.29
N ASP A 163 -10.33 8.27 6.17
CA ASP A 163 -10.43 7.26 7.21
C ASP A 163 -9.16 6.41 7.28
N ASN A 164 -9.11 5.50 8.25
CA ASN A 164 -8.09 4.47 8.29
C ASN A 164 -8.43 3.37 7.28
N LEU A 165 -7.48 3.00 6.44
CA LEU A 165 -7.62 1.90 5.49
C LEU A 165 -6.30 1.15 5.37
N LEU A 166 -6.40 -0.17 5.31
CA LEU A 166 -5.28 -1.06 5.10
C LEU A 166 -5.59 -1.91 3.87
N ILE A 167 -4.82 -1.72 2.80
CA ILE A 167 -4.92 -2.52 1.58
C ILE A 167 -3.79 -3.55 1.58
N LYS A 168 -4.13 -4.80 1.27
CA LYS A 168 -3.21 -5.94 1.36
C LYS A 168 -3.02 -6.61 0.00
N ALA A 169 -1.81 -7.08 -0.24
CA ALA A 169 -1.54 -8.08 -1.26
C ALA A 169 -0.57 -9.11 -0.69
N SER A 170 -0.85 -10.39 -0.87
CA SER A 170 0.00 -11.47 -0.38
C SER A 170 0.53 -12.32 -1.53
N ALA A 171 1.70 -12.92 -1.31
CA ALA A 171 2.23 -14.00 -2.12
C ALA A 171 2.68 -15.14 -1.21
N GLU A 172 2.40 -16.36 -1.63
CA GLU A 172 2.79 -17.57 -0.91
C GLU A 172 4.02 -18.20 -1.57
N ASN A 173 4.83 -18.89 -0.76
CA ASN A 173 5.98 -19.67 -1.21
C ASN A 173 7.01 -18.87 -2.04
N LEU A 174 7.30 -17.62 -1.64
CA LEU A 174 8.26 -16.77 -2.34
C LEU A 174 9.70 -17.15 -1.98
N VAL A 175 10.53 -17.40 -3.00
CA VAL A 175 11.97 -17.63 -2.84
C VAL A 175 12.74 -16.36 -3.13
N VAL A 176 13.37 -15.82 -2.08
CA VAL A 176 14.32 -14.71 -2.14
C VAL A 176 15.73 -15.29 -2.19
N ASP A 177 16.36 -15.23 -3.36
CA ASP A 177 17.70 -15.82 -3.57
C ASP A 177 18.85 -14.86 -3.17
N GLY A 178 18.55 -13.60 -2.85
CA GLY A 178 19.56 -12.60 -2.49
C GLY A 178 20.46 -12.17 -3.66
N THR A 179 20.15 -12.57 -4.90
CA THR A 179 20.88 -12.18 -6.12
C THR A 179 20.08 -11.20 -6.96
N LYS A 180 18.75 -11.17 -6.80
CA LYS A 180 17.83 -10.26 -7.47
C LYS A 180 17.12 -9.33 -6.51
N ASN A 181 16.79 -8.13 -6.97
CA ASN A 181 15.84 -7.26 -6.28
C ASN A 181 14.42 -7.64 -6.67
N LEU A 182 13.46 -7.23 -5.85
CA LEU A 182 12.04 -7.50 -6.05
C LEU A 182 11.30 -6.17 -6.21
N GLY A 183 10.46 -6.08 -7.24
CA GLY A 183 9.47 -5.02 -7.37
C GLY A 183 8.15 -5.52 -6.83
N ALA A 184 7.49 -4.73 -6.00
CA ALA A 184 6.19 -5.04 -5.46
C ALA A 184 5.20 -3.91 -5.66
N SER A 185 4.25 -4.09 -6.57
CA SER A 185 3.24 -3.08 -6.87
C SER A 185 1.87 -3.53 -6.35
N LEU A 186 1.19 -2.62 -5.67
CA LEU A 186 -0.23 -2.72 -5.39
C LEU A 186 -0.99 -1.92 -6.45
N THR A 187 -1.90 -2.58 -7.18
CA THR A 187 -2.76 -1.91 -8.15
C THR A 187 -4.15 -1.70 -7.57
N VAL A 188 -4.63 -0.46 -7.54
CA VAL A 188 -6.01 -0.11 -7.22
C VAL A 188 -6.84 -0.18 -8.51
N HIS A 189 -7.72 -1.17 -8.59
CA HIS A 189 -8.61 -1.32 -9.74
C HIS A 189 -9.80 -0.35 -9.66
N LEU A 190 -9.68 0.83 -10.30
CA LEU A 190 -10.67 1.91 -10.13
C LEU A 190 -12.06 1.54 -10.63
N ALA A 191 -12.16 0.68 -11.65
CA ALA A 191 -13.44 0.15 -12.12
C ALA A 191 -14.17 -0.69 -11.07
N LYS A 192 -13.43 -1.42 -10.22
CA LYS A 192 -14.01 -2.24 -9.15
C LYS A 192 -14.61 -1.41 -8.01
N LEU A 193 -14.20 -0.14 -7.88
CA LEU A 193 -14.73 0.76 -6.85
C LEU A 193 -16.24 1.00 -6.99
N LEU A 194 -16.76 0.85 -8.20
CA LEU A 194 -18.18 1.09 -8.51
C LEU A 194 -18.99 -0.19 -8.69
N ALA A 195 -18.41 -1.37 -8.44
CA ALA A 195 -19.02 -2.66 -8.78
C ALA A 195 -20.39 -2.89 -8.11
N THR A 196 -20.65 -2.28 -6.96
CA THR A 196 -21.89 -2.42 -6.18
C THR A 196 -22.77 -1.16 -6.23
N ILE A 197 -22.38 -0.17 -7.03
CA ILE A 197 -23.06 1.12 -7.16
C ILE A 197 -23.80 1.12 -8.50
N THR A 198 -25.03 1.61 -8.51
CA THR A 198 -25.83 1.73 -9.73
C THR A 198 -25.82 3.15 -10.27
N ALA A 199 -26.09 3.32 -11.57
CA ALA A 199 -26.23 4.65 -12.17
C ALA A 199 -27.34 5.48 -11.48
N ALA A 200 -28.45 4.83 -11.11
CA ALA A 200 -29.55 5.50 -10.41
C ALA A 200 -29.14 6.04 -9.03
N GLU A 201 -28.25 5.33 -8.32
CA GLU A 201 -27.69 5.81 -7.06
C GLU A 201 -26.78 7.03 -7.26
N ILE A 202 -25.99 7.05 -8.33
CA ILE A 202 -25.18 8.22 -8.69
C ILE A 202 -26.06 9.39 -9.15
N ASP A 203 -27.09 9.14 -9.96
CA ASP A 203 -28.04 10.16 -10.41
C ASP A 203 -28.79 10.82 -9.24
N ALA A 204 -29.03 10.06 -8.16
CA ALA A 204 -29.69 10.54 -6.95
C ALA A 204 -28.76 11.30 -5.99
N THR A 205 -27.46 11.42 -6.29
CA THR A 205 -26.51 12.13 -5.42
C THR A 205 -26.79 13.63 -5.36
N THR A 206 -26.51 14.21 -4.19
CA THR A 206 -26.50 15.66 -4.02
C THR A 206 -25.25 16.24 -4.67
N ARG A 207 -25.40 17.37 -5.37
CA ARG A 207 -24.29 18.11 -5.95
C ARG A 207 -23.91 19.30 -5.07
N THR A 208 -22.62 19.53 -4.92
CA THR A 208 -22.05 20.72 -4.29
C THR A 208 -21.25 21.46 -5.35
N ASN A 209 -21.62 22.71 -5.65
CA ASN A 209 -21.00 23.51 -6.71
C ASN A 209 -20.92 22.79 -8.07
N ASN A 210 -22.02 22.10 -8.44
CA ASN A 210 -22.13 21.30 -9.66
C ASN A 210 -21.24 20.04 -9.74
N THR A 211 -20.56 19.68 -8.64
CA THR A 211 -19.77 18.44 -8.51
C THR A 211 -20.52 17.42 -7.67
N ILE A 212 -20.49 16.15 -8.06
CA ILE A 212 -20.87 15.03 -7.19
C ILE A 212 -19.71 14.84 -6.21
N LEU A 213 -19.86 15.40 -5.01
CA LEU A 213 -18.86 15.30 -3.95
C LEU A 213 -19.21 14.11 -3.05
N ILE A 214 -18.31 13.15 -2.93
CA ILE A 214 -18.52 11.91 -2.16
C ILE A 214 -17.52 11.91 -0.99
N THR A 215 -18.04 12.07 0.22
CA THR A 215 -17.25 12.10 1.45
C THR A 215 -17.95 11.27 2.53
N SER A 216 -17.32 11.13 3.70
CA SER A 216 -17.96 10.48 4.86
C SER A 216 -19.22 11.18 5.37
N SER A 217 -19.48 12.43 4.95
CA SER A 217 -20.65 13.22 5.34
C SER A 217 -21.57 13.63 4.18
N ILE A 218 -21.13 13.49 2.92
CA ILE A 218 -21.90 13.86 1.72
C ILE A 218 -21.98 12.65 0.80
N ASN A 219 -23.20 12.30 0.34
CA ASN A 219 -23.44 11.11 -0.46
C ASN A 219 -22.94 9.81 0.22
N THR A 220 -23.20 9.69 1.53
CA THR A 220 -22.62 8.68 2.42
C THR A 220 -22.90 7.23 2.01
N ASN A 221 -24.06 6.95 1.39
CA ASN A 221 -24.35 5.62 0.84
C ASN A 221 -23.33 5.20 -0.23
N VAL A 222 -22.99 6.13 -1.14
CA VAL A 222 -22.00 5.90 -2.21
C VAL A 222 -20.60 5.77 -1.59
N TYR A 223 -20.26 6.65 -0.64
CA TYR A 223 -18.99 6.61 0.10
C TYR A 223 -18.73 5.24 0.74
N ASN A 224 -19.70 4.72 1.51
CA ASN A 224 -19.58 3.44 2.19
C ASN A 224 -19.38 2.27 1.22
N LYS A 225 -20.04 2.30 0.06
CA LYS A 225 -19.87 1.29 -0.99
C LYS A 225 -18.48 1.35 -1.64
N ILE A 226 -17.95 2.55 -1.88
CA ILE A 226 -16.58 2.72 -2.41
C ILE A 226 -15.56 2.18 -1.40
N ILE A 227 -15.70 2.46 -0.10
CA ILE A 227 -14.80 1.91 0.94
C ILE A 227 -14.84 0.39 0.96
N ALA A 228 -16.04 -0.21 0.94
CA ALA A 228 -16.17 -1.66 0.92
C ALA A 228 -15.52 -2.30 -0.33
N ALA A 229 -15.52 -1.59 -1.46
CA ALA A 229 -14.80 -2.01 -2.66
C ALA A 229 -13.27 -1.83 -2.52
N LEU A 230 -12.80 -0.74 -1.92
CA LEU A 230 -11.37 -0.47 -1.71
C LEU A 230 -10.66 -1.57 -0.90
N THR A 231 -11.33 -2.17 0.08
CA THR A 231 -10.76 -3.26 0.88
C THR A 231 -10.61 -4.59 0.13
N SER A 232 -11.24 -4.72 -1.04
CA SER A 232 -11.26 -5.94 -1.84
C SER A 232 -10.74 -5.76 -3.28
N CYS A 233 -10.23 -4.57 -3.62
CA CYS A 233 -9.84 -4.22 -4.99
C CYS A 233 -8.35 -4.39 -5.31
N SER A 234 -7.55 -5.06 -4.47
CA SER A 234 -6.15 -5.36 -4.73
C SER A 234 -5.94 -6.80 -5.24
N ASP A 235 -4.96 -6.99 -6.12
CA ASP A 235 -4.65 -8.29 -6.74
C ASP A 235 -3.44 -9.01 -6.09
N SER A 236 -3.35 -10.34 -6.29
CA SER A 236 -2.44 -11.26 -5.59
C SER A 236 -1.13 -11.58 -6.33
N LYS A 237 -0.71 -10.75 -7.30
CA LYS A 237 0.61 -10.87 -7.96
C LYS A 237 1.57 -9.74 -7.57
N PRO A 238 1.91 -9.56 -6.29
CA PRO A 238 2.65 -8.39 -5.84
C PRO A 238 4.17 -8.49 -6.03
N PHE A 239 4.74 -9.45 -6.78
CA PHE A 239 6.21 -9.54 -6.87
C PHE A 239 6.73 -9.84 -8.28
N GLU A 240 7.60 -8.96 -8.77
CA GLU A 240 8.41 -9.13 -9.97
C GLU A 240 9.90 -9.17 -9.59
N LYS A 241 10.70 -10.01 -10.28
CA LYS A 241 12.15 -10.11 -10.04
C LYS A 241 12.89 -9.19 -11.01
N HIS A 242 13.82 -8.39 -10.50
CA HIS A 242 14.71 -7.53 -11.29
C HIS A 242 16.17 -7.83 -10.96
N ASP A 243 17.06 -7.61 -11.93
CA ASP A 243 18.49 -7.73 -11.67
C ASP A 243 18.96 -6.62 -10.72
N LYS A 244 20.01 -6.90 -9.96
CA LYS A 244 20.57 -5.98 -8.96
C LYS A 244 21.33 -4.81 -9.56
#